data_AF-A0A2V6A6K3-F1
#
_entry.id   AF-A0A2V6A6K3-F1
#
_cell.length_a   1.000
_cell.length_b   1.000
_cell.length_c   1.000
_cell.angle_alpha   90.00
_cell.angle_beta   90.00
_cell.angle_gamma   90.00
#
_symmetry.space_group_name_H-M   'P 1'
#
loop_
_entity.id
_entity.type
_entity.pdbx_description
1 polymer ?
#
loop_
_entity_poly.entity_id
_entity_poly.type
_entity_poly.pdbx_seq_one_letter_code
_entity_poly.pdbx_strand_id
1 'polypeptide(L)'
;EFKSMVRNLHAAGIEVILDVVYNHTAEGNQLGPTLCFRGIDNPAYYRLQPDNPRLYLDFTGTGNTFNLLNSRALQLVMDSLRYWVLEMHVDGFRFDLAVSLARDHEG
;
A
#
# COMPACT_ATOMS: atom_id res chain seq x y z
N GLU A 1 19.17 11.65 2.50
CA GLU A 1 19.47 11.40 1.07
C GLU A 1 18.30 11.78 0.16
N PHE A 2 17.14 11.11 0.23
CA PHE A 2 15.99 11.35 -0.66
C PHE A 2 15.54 12.83 -0.73
N LYS A 3 15.34 13.51 0.40
CA LYS A 3 14.96 14.94 0.41
C LYS A 3 15.96 15.82 -0.35
N SER A 4 17.25 15.48 -0.36
CA SER A 4 18.27 16.22 -1.12
C SER A 4 18.15 15.95 -2.62
N MET A 5 17.86 14.71 -3.02
CA MET A 5 17.59 14.38 -4.42
C MET A 5 16.40 15.17 -4.96
N VAL A 6 15.26 15.18 -4.24
CA VAL A 6 14.07 15.94 -4.64
C VAL A 6 14.37 17.42 -4.79
N ARG A 7 15.03 18.03 -3.80
CA ARG A 7 15.45 19.45 -3.89
C ARG A 7 16.30 19.75 -5.12
N ASN A 8 17.23 18.87 -5.47
CA ASN A 8 18.09 19.06 -6.64
C ASN A 8 17.32 18.92 -7.96
N LEU A 9 16.35 17.99 -8.03
CA LEU A 9 15.46 17.84 -9.19
C LEU A 9 14.56 19.06 -9.35
N HIS A 10 13.97 19.56 -8.26
CA HIS A 10 13.17 20.79 -8.26
C HIS A 10 13.97 22.02 -8.65
N ALA A 11 15.21 22.16 -8.17
CA ALA A 11 16.11 23.24 -8.59
C ALA A 11 16.43 23.20 -10.10
N ALA A 12 16.32 22.03 -10.72
CA ALA A 12 16.43 21.84 -12.17
C ALA A 12 15.08 21.95 -12.91
N GLY A 13 13.97 22.22 -12.21
CA GLY A 13 12.62 22.31 -12.81
C GLY A 13 12.01 20.95 -13.17
N ILE A 14 12.38 19.86 -12.48
CA ILE A 14 11.91 18.50 -12.74
C ILE A 14 11.03 18.04 -11.58
N GLU A 15 9.78 17.69 -11.87
CA GLU A 15 8.85 17.06 -10.91
C GLU A 15 9.21 15.60 -10.63
N VAL A 16 8.83 15.12 -9.44
CA VAL A 16 9.06 13.76 -8.96
C VAL A 16 7.72 13.05 -8.75
N ILE A 17 7.45 12.06 -9.60
CA ILE A 17 6.32 11.13 -9.45
C ILE A 17 6.85 9.80 -8.92
N LEU A 18 6.25 9.28 -7.85
CA LEU A 18 6.60 7.97 -7.30
C LEU A 18 5.65 6.87 -7.78
N ASP A 19 6.22 5.74 -8.17
CA ASP A 19 5.48 4.49 -8.33
C ASP A 19 5.21 3.90 -6.94
N VAL A 20 3.93 3.73 -6.58
CA VAL A 20 3.51 3.31 -5.24
C VAL A 20 2.70 2.03 -5.28
N VAL A 21 3.04 1.13 -4.35
CA VAL A 21 2.40 -0.17 -4.17
C VAL A 21 1.65 -0.15 -2.84
N TYR A 22 0.34 0.07 -2.89
CA TYR A 22 -0.55 -0.03 -1.72
C TYR A 22 -1.51 -1.22 -1.81
N ASN A 23 -1.40 -2.02 -2.87
CA ASN A 23 -2.31 -3.11 -3.14
C ASN A 23 -1.93 -4.43 -2.44
N HIS A 24 -0.63 -4.66 -2.18
CA HIS A 24 -0.11 -5.85 -1.50
C HIS A 24 1.10 -5.53 -0.63
N THR A 25 1.56 -6.53 0.13
CA THR A 25 2.79 -6.43 0.94
C THR A 25 3.73 -7.60 0.67
N ALA A 26 4.97 -7.45 1.13
CA ALA A 26 5.98 -8.51 1.08
C ALA A 26 5.71 -9.69 2.03
N GLU A 27 4.69 -9.64 2.89
CA GLU A 27 4.35 -10.76 3.79
C GLU A 27 3.67 -11.93 3.05
N GLY A 28 3.29 -11.74 1.77
CA GLY A 28 2.70 -12.78 0.93
C GLY A 28 1.45 -13.43 1.55
N ASN A 29 1.20 -14.69 1.18
CA ASN A 29 0.06 -15.47 1.68
C ASN A 29 0.35 -16.11 3.05
N GLN A 30 -0.50 -17.04 3.49
CA GLN A 30 -0.38 -17.75 4.77
C GLN A 30 0.93 -18.53 4.99
N LEU A 31 1.69 -18.81 3.93
CA LEU A 31 3.01 -19.46 4.00
C LEU A 31 4.17 -18.46 4.01
N GLY A 32 3.88 -17.17 3.78
CA GLY A 32 4.87 -16.10 3.84
C GLY A 32 5.30 -15.75 5.27
N PRO A 33 6.23 -14.80 5.43
CA PRO A 33 6.77 -14.43 6.73
C PRO A 33 5.79 -13.58 7.55
N THR A 34 6.04 -13.48 8.85
CA THR A 34 5.39 -12.50 9.75
C THR A 34 6.42 -11.45 10.13
N LEU A 35 6.33 -10.26 9.55
CA LEU A 35 7.30 -9.16 9.69
C LEU A 35 6.67 -7.89 10.26
N CYS A 36 5.40 -7.61 9.96
CA CYS A 36 4.74 -6.36 10.31
C CYS A 36 3.22 -6.58 10.48
N PHE A 37 2.42 -6.24 9.46
CA PHE A 37 0.96 -6.13 9.55
C PHE A 37 0.28 -7.41 10.02
N ARG A 38 0.76 -8.57 9.56
CA ARG A 38 0.26 -9.88 9.98
C ARG A 38 0.39 -10.09 11.49
N GLY A 39 1.51 -9.65 12.06
CA GLY A 39 1.78 -9.81 13.49
C GLY A 39 1.08 -8.76 14.37
N ILE A 40 0.74 -7.60 13.79
CA ILE A 40 0.07 -6.52 14.51
C ILE A 40 -1.44 -6.77 14.55
N ASP A 41 -2.09 -6.88 13.39
CA ASP A 41 -3.53 -7.13 13.27
C ASP A 41 -3.86 -7.65 11.87
N ASN A 42 -3.70 -8.96 11.67
CA ASN A 42 -3.91 -9.61 10.38
C ASN A 42 -5.26 -9.30 9.70
N PRO A 43 -6.43 -9.49 10.35
CA PRO A 43 -7.73 -9.24 9.71
C PRO A 43 -7.99 -7.75 9.44
N ALA A 44 -7.36 -6.83 10.17
CA ALA A 44 -7.48 -5.40 9.86
C ALA A 44 -6.74 -5.03 8.57
N TYR A 45 -5.56 -5.59 8.33
CA TYR A 45 -4.68 -5.17 7.23
C TYR A 45 -4.78 -6.02 5.96
N TYR A 46 -5.29 -7.25 6.02
CA TYR A 46 -5.39 -8.12 4.85
C TYR A 46 -6.82 -8.55 4.55
N ARG A 47 -7.15 -8.66 3.26
CA ARG A 47 -8.41 -9.26 2.82
C ARG A 47 -8.30 -10.77 2.97
N LEU A 48 -9.14 -11.35 3.82
CA LEU A 48 -9.15 -12.79 4.11
C LEU A 48 -10.36 -13.44 3.45
N GLN A 49 -10.27 -14.73 3.15
CA GLN A 49 -11.41 -15.48 2.62
C GLN A 49 -12.51 -15.55 3.69
N PRO A 50 -13.77 -15.15 3.40
CA PRO A 50 -14.86 -15.13 4.38
C PRO A 50 -15.10 -16.49 5.04
N ASP A 51 -15.08 -17.56 4.24
CA ASP A 51 -15.35 -18.92 4.70
C ASP A 51 -14.12 -19.60 5.35
N ASN A 52 -12.92 -19.05 5.12
CA ASN A 52 -11.70 -19.57 5.71
C ASN A 52 -10.68 -18.45 5.96
N PRO A 53 -10.78 -17.73 7.09
CA PRO A 53 -9.92 -16.59 7.41
C PRO A 53 -8.42 -16.92 7.57
N ARG A 54 -8.04 -18.21 7.52
CA ARG A 54 -6.64 -18.62 7.44
C ARG A 54 -6.03 -18.29 6.06
N LEU A 55 -6.86 -18.16 5.02
CA LEU A 55 -6.44 -17.91 3.64
C LEU A 55 -6.70 -16.45 3.25
N TYR A 56 -5.85 -15.95 2.36
CA TYR A 56 -5.87 -14.57 1.87
C TYR A 56 -6.61 -14.51 0.53
N LEU A 57 -7.34 -13.41 0.31
CA LEU A 57 -7.80 -13.04 -1.02
C LEU A 57 -6.64 -12.37 -1.76
N ASP A 58 -6.39 -12.81 -2.98
CA ASP A 58 -5.28 -12.36 -3.81
C ASP A 58 -5.78 -11.82 -5.15
N PHE A 59 -6.05 -10.52 -5.19
CA PHE A 59 -6.41 -9.80 -6.42
C PHE A 59 -5.20 -9.18 -7.12
N THR A 60 -4.00 -9.34 -6.57
CA THR A 60 -2.76 -8.70 -7.04
C THR A 60 -1.82 -9.70 -7.72
N GLY A 61 -2.02 -11.00 -7.48
CA GLY A 61 -1.14 -12.09 -7.92
C GLY A 61 0.11 -12.25 -7.06
N THR A 62 0.14 -11.68 -5.86
CA THR A 62 1.33 -11.62 -4.98
C THR A 62 1.13 -12.31 -3.64
N GLY A 63 0.02 -13.05 -3.48
CA GLY A 63 -0.33 -13.83 -2.30
C GLY A 63 -1.21 -13.12 -1.28
N ASN A 64 -1.37 -11.79 -1.34
CA ASN A 64 -2.28 -11.05 -0.47
C ASN A 64 -2.81 -9.78 -1.13
N THR A 65 -3.93 -9.27 -0.62
CA THR A 65 -4.42 -7.93 -0.91
C THR A 65 -4.58 -7.13 0.38
N PHE A 66 -4.07 -5.90 0.38
CA PHE A 66 -4.18 -4.98 1.51
C PHE A 66 -5.62 -4.49 1.67
N ASN A 67 -6.10 -4.40 2.91
CA ASN A 67 -7.51 -4.19 3.21
C ASN A 67 -7.89 -2.71 3.34
N LEU A 68 -8.06 -2.01 2.22
CA LEU A 68 -8.49 -0.60 2.24
C LEU A 68 -9.94 -0.37 2.69
N LEU A 69 -10.73 -1.42 2.93
CA LEU A 69 -12.06 -1.31 3.53
C LEU A 69 -11.99 -1.10 5.04
N ASN A 70 -10.87 -1.45 5.68
CA ASN A 70 -10.63 -1.15 7.08
C ASN A 70 -10.20 0.32 7.22
N SER A 71 -10.88 1.07 8.09
CA SER A 71 -10.64 2.51 8.28
C SER A 71 -9.21 2.84 8.73
N ARG A 72 -8.55 1.96 9.49
CA ARG A 72 -7.16 2.17 9.93
C ARG A 72 -6.14 1.86 8.84
N ALA A 73 -6.38 0.83 8.04
CA ALA A 73 -5.56 0.53 6.88
C ALA A 73 -5.68 1.65 5.81
N LEU A 74 -6.90 2.13 5.54
CA LEU A 74 -7.12 3.28 4.67
C LEU A 74 -6.43 4.53 5.21
N GLN A 75 -6.59 4.82 6.51
CA GLN A 75 -5.92 5.94 7.16
C GLN A 75 -4.40 5.87 6.98
N LEU A 76 -3.80 4.70 7.18
CA LEU A 76 -2.36 4.50 7.00
C LEU A 76 -1.90 4.86 5.58
N VAL A 77 -2.63 4.42 4.55
CA VAL A 77 -2.31 4.76 3.15
C VAL A 77 -2.46 6.26 2.90
N MET A 78 -3.54 6.88 3.39
CA MET A 78 -3.76 8.32 3.25
C MET A 78 -2.68 9.15 3.96
N ASP A 79 -2.25 8.72 5.14
CA ASP A 79 -1.19 9.38 5.90
C ASP A 79 0.16 9.19 5.22
N SER A 80 0.42 8.03 4.63
CA SER A 80 1.62 7.79 3.81
C SER A 80 1.66 8.71 2.59
N LEU A 81 0.57 8.85 1.84
CA LEU A 81 0.48 9.77 0.69
C LEU A 81 0.73 11.22 1.12
N ARG A 82 0.09 11.67 2.21
CA ARG A 82 0.32 13.02 2.75
C ARG A 82 1.75 13.22 3.19
N TYR A 83 2.36 12.23 3.85
CA TYR A 83 3.77 12.29 4.24
C TYR A 83 4.67 12.49 3.03
N TRP A 84 4.47 11.72 1.96
CA TRP A 84 5.29 11.86 0.75
C TRP A 84 5.13 13.23 0.08
N VAL A 85 3.94 13.81 0.09
CA VAL A 85 3.73 15.17 -0.44
C VAL A 85 4.31 16.23 0.50
N LEU A 86 3.89 16.24 1.76
CA LEU A 86 4.17 17.33 2.70
C LEU A 86 5.60 17.30 3.24
N GLU A 87 6.13 16.13 3.54
CA GLU A 87 7.44 15.98 4.17
C GLU A 87 8.55 15.71 3.17
N MET A 88 8.24 14.99 2.10
CA MET A 88 9.22 14.55 1.10
C MET A 88 9.17 15.35 -0.19
N HIS A 89 8.17 16.23 -0.36
CA HIS A 89 7.93 17.06 -1.55
C HIS A 89 7.82 16.26 -2.86
N VAL A 90 7.18 15.10 -2.80
CA VAL A 90 6.77 14.36 -4.00
C VAL A 90 5.59 15.08 -4.65
N ASP A 91 5.64 15.21 -5.98
CA ASP A 91 4.68 16.00 -6.76
C ASP A 91 3.47 15.17 -7.23
N GLY A 92 3.62 13.84 -7.28
CA GLY A 92 2.52 12.96 -7.65
C GLY A 92 2.84 11.47 -7.47
N PHE A 93 1.83 10.64 -7.77
CA PHE A 93 1.91 9.20 -7.61
C PHE A 93 1.37 8.48 -8.84
N ARG A 94 2.09 7.43 -9.26
CA ARG A 94 1.59 6.39 -10.17
C ARG A 94 1.24 5.18 -9.33
N PHE A 95 -0.05 4.85 -9.23
CA PHE A 95 -0.51 3.73 -8.42
C PHE A 95 -0.40 2.42 -9.19
N ASP A 96 0.40 1.50 -8.67
CA ASP A 96 0.47 0.14 -9.18
C ASP A 96 -0.85 -0.62 -8.93
N LEU A 97 -1.30 -1.37 -9.95
CA LEU A 97 -2.55 -2.13 -9.95
C LEU A 97 -3.74 -1.38 -9.33
N ALA A 98 -3.94 -0.10 -9.68
CA ALA A 98 -4.89 0.80 -9.03
C ALA A 98 -6.33 0.23 -8.87
N VAL A 99 -6.79 -0.59 -9.83
CA VAL A 99 -8.09 -1.27 -9.76
C VAL A 99 -8.28 -2.14 -8.52
N SER A 100 -7.21 -2.75 -8.01
CA SER A 100 -7.26 -3.58 -6.79
C SER A 100 -7.61 -2.77 -5.53
N LEU A 101 -7.30 -1.47 -5.53
CA LEU A 101 -7.58 -0.55 -4.41
C LEU A 101 -9.07 -0.20 -4.32
N ALA A 102 -9.80 -0.31 -5.44
CA ALA A 102 -11.23 0.00 -5.53
C ALA A 102 -12.13 -1.22 -5.31
N ARG A 103 -11.56 -2.42 -5.09
CA ARG A 103 -12.33 -3.64 -4.90
C ARG A 103 -13.05 -3.63 -3.56
N ASP A 104 -14.37 -3.74 -3.61
CA ASP A 104 -15.24 -3.80 -2.43
C ASP A 104 -15.58 -5.25 -2.06
N HIS A 105 -16.65 -5.46 -1.29
CA HIS A 105 -17.09 -6.79 -0.88
C HIS A 105 -17.69 -7.63 -2.02
N GLU A 106 -18.13 -7.01 -3.11
CA GLU A 106 -18.75 -7.67 -4.26
C GLU A 106 -17.73 -8.09 -5.33
N GLY A 107 -16.51 -7.53 -5.27
CA GLY A 107 -15.39 -7.94 -6.12
C GLY A 107 -14.83 -6.83 -6.97
#